data_AF-A0A172XXK3-F1
#
_entry.id   AF-A0A172XXK3-F1
#
_cell.length_a   1.000
_cell.length_b   1.000
_cell.length_c   1.000
_cell.angle_alpha   90.00
_cell.angle_beta   90.00
_cell.angle_gamma   90.00
#
_symmetry.space_group_name_H-M   'P 1'
#
loop_
_entity.id
_entity.type
_entity.pdbx_description
1 polymer ?
#
loop_
_entity_poly.entity_id
_entity_poly.type
_entity_poly.pdbx_seq_one_letter_code
_entity_poly.pdbx_strand_id
1 'polypeptide(L)'
;MATKNTQATPLTEEELLQKAADLQAQSEKLEADIKAFETEKKEFAEYRETIDAAVKTNVALDEDLKNREASLAEKQTAFDTYVDETNESLEKREAALEEKTGKKSGESEPGLEFEFEEEPYKFTDSAPKLITVNGKAYSQKQIVENYDLALQLIGGKSSLIIKIS
;
A
#
# COMPACT_ATOMS: atom_id res chain seq x y z
N MET A 1 58.74 -64.81 53.49
CA MET A 1 58.05 -63.58 53.05
C MET A 1 58.25 -62.52 54.12
N ALA A 2 58.97 -61.44 53.81
CA ALA A 2 59.23 -60.35 54.75
C ALA A 2 58.40 -59.12 54.32
N THR A 3 57.43 -58.75 55.14
CA THR A 3 56.66 -57.51 55.00
C THR A 3 57.58 -56.33 55.31
N LYS A 4 57.93 -55.54 54.28
CA LYS A 4 58.61 -54.25 54.48
C LYS A 4 57.63 -53.31 55.17
N ASN A 5 57.82 -53.12 56.47
CA ASN A 5 57.15 -52.08 57.25
C ASN A 5 57.82 -50.74 56.90
N THR A 6 57.21 -49.96 56.00
CA THR A 6 57.63 -48.58 55.71
C THR A 6 57.18 -47.67 56.84
N GLN A 7 58.06 -47.44 57.82
CA GLN A 7 57.90 -46.31 58.75
C GLN A 7 58.17 -45.02 57.98
N ALA A 8 57.19 -44.13 57.92
CA ALA A 8 57.37 -42.79 57.38
C ALA A 8 58.32 -42.00 58.27
N THR A 9 59.35 -41.39 57.68
CA THR A 9 60.24 -40.46 58.37
C THR A 9 59.43 -39.20 58.73
N PRO A 10 59.47 -38.72 59.99
CA PRO A 10 58.78 -37.49 60.36
C PRO A 10 59.41 -36.29 59.64
N LEU A 11 58.55 -35.34 59.22
CA LEU A 11 58.98 -34.09 58.58
C LEU A 11 59.84 -33.27 59.55
N THR A 12 60.83 -32.58 58.98
CA THR A 12 61.63 -31.58 59.69
C THR A 12 60.82 -30.30 59.94
N GLU A 13 61.27 -29.47 60.89
CA GLU A 13 60.61 -28.20 61.23
C GLU A 13 60.54 -27.23 60.04
N GLU A 14 61.58 -27.21 59.20
CA GLU A 14 61.64 -26.41 57.98
C GLU A 14 60.59 -26.86 56.95
N GLU A 15 60.44 -28.17 56.76
CA GLU A 15 59.42 -28.72 55.86
C GLU A 15 57.99 -28.50 56.37
N LEU A 16 57.80 -28.48 57.69
CA LEU A 16 56.50 -28.14 58.30
C LEU A 16 56.14 -26.68 58.07
N LEU A 17 57.10 -25.76 58.24
CA LEU A 17 56.90 -24.33 57.97
C LEU A 17 56.60 -24.07 56.48
N GLN A 18 57.33 -24.70 55.57
CA GLN A 18 57.08 -24.57 54.14
C GLN A 18 55.68 -25.08 53.76
N LYS A 19 55.29 -26.26 54.26
CA LYS A 19 53.97 -26.82 53.99
C LYS A 19 52.83 -25.97 54.56
N ALA A 20 53.04 -25.33 55.71
CA ALA A 20 52.06 -24.38 56.27
C ALA A 20 51.91 -23.14 55.39
N ALA A 21 53.02 -22.58 54.89
CA ALA A 21 53.00 -21.46 53.97
C ALA A 21 52.31 -21.81 52.64
N ASP A 22 52.61 -22.98 52.08
CA ASP A 22 51.99 -23.46 50.83
C ASP A 22 50.48 -23.67 51.00
N LEU A 23 50.04 -24.26 52.12
CA LEU A 23 48.62 -24.43 52.43
C LEU A 23 47.91 -23.10 52.60
N GLN A 24 48.55 -22.12 53.25
CA GLN A 24 48.01 -20.77 53.39
C GLN A 24 47.85 -20.11 52.01
N ALA A 25 48.89 -20.13 51.17
CA ALA A 25 48.83 -19.58 49.82
C ALA A 25 47.75 -20.27 48.95
N GLN A 26 47.58 -21.59 49.11
CA GLN A 26 46.54 -22.32 48.40
C GLN A 26 45.14 -21.94 48.89
N SER A 27 44.95 -21.73 50.20
CA SER A 27 43.68 -21.27 50.78
C SER A 27 43.32 -19.87 50.26
N GLU A 28 44.27 -18.94 50.27
CA GLU A 28 44.07 -17.57 49.78
C GLU A 28 43.71 -17.57 48.28
N LYS A 29 44.39 -18.40 47.49
CA LYS A 29 44.06 -18.57 46.06
C LYS A 29 42.66 -19.14 45.87
N LEU A 30 42.28 -20.16 46.64
CA LEU A 30 40.95 -20.77 46.54
C LEU A 30 39.85 -19.77 46.90
N GLU A 31 40.05 -18.95 47.92
CA GLU A 31 39.11 -17.87 48.27
C GLU A 31 38.97 -16.83 47.15
N ALA A 32 40.07 -16.48 46.48
CA ALA A 32 40.04 -15.57 45.34
C ALA A 32 39.28 -16.19 44.16
N ASP A 33 39.55 -17.47 43.84
CA ASP A 33 38.88 -18.20 42.75
C ASP A 33 37.36 -18.34 43.03
N ILE A 34 36.96 -18.58 44.28
CA ILE A 34 35.53 -18.64 44.69
C ILE A 34 34.86 -17.29 44.45
N LYS A 35 35.48 -16.18 44.89
CA LYS A 35 34.92 -14.84 44.69
C LYS A 35 34.79 -14.47 43.21
N ALA A 36 35.79 -14.85 42.40
CA ALA A 36 35.75 -14.64 40.95
C ALA A 36 34.60 -15.43 40.31
N PHE A 37 34.47 -16.72 40.67
CA PHE A 37 33.40 -17.57 40.16
C PHE A 37 32.00 -17.08 40.57
N GLU A 38 31.82 -16.61 41.81
CA GLU A 38 30.55 -16.04 42.26
C GLU A 38 30.17 -14.77 41.48
N THR A 39 31.18 -13.96 41.14
CA THR A 39 30.99 -12.75 40.31
C THR A 39 30.56 -13.13 38.90
N GLU A 40 31.30 -14.02 38.24
CA GLU A 40 30.99 -14.50 36.88
C GLU A 40 29.61 -15.17 36.83
N LYS A 41 29.26 -15.97 37.84
CA LYS A 41 27.94 -16.60 37.94
C LYS A 41 26.82 -15.57 38.01
N LYS A 42 27.03 -14.45 38.71
CA LYS A 42 26.06 -13.37 38.78
C LYS A 42 25.91 -12.67 37.43
N GLU A 43 27.02 -12.33 36.78
CA GLU A 43 27.02 -11.72 35.44
C GLU A 43 26.34 -12.63 34.40
N PHE A 44 26.61 -13.93 34.46
CA PHE A 44 25.95 -14.91 33.58
C PHE A 44 24.44 -14.97 33.81
N ALA A 45 23.97 -14.87 35.06
CA ALA A 45 22.55 -14.83 35.36
C ALA A 45 21.87 -13.58 34.77
N GLU A 46 22.50 -12.41 34.93
CA GLU A 46 22.00 -11.14 34.36
C GLU A 46 21.98 -11.16 32.82
N TYR A 47 23.03 -11.73 32.20
CA TYR A 47 23.09 -11.90 30.75
C TYR A 47 21.99 -12.84 30.25
N ARG A 48 21.74 -13.94 30.96
CA ARG A 48 20.67 -14.88 30.63
C ARG A 48 19.29 -14.22 30.70
N GLU A 49 19.01 -13.43 31.74
CA GLU A 49 17.75 -12.69 31.85
C GLU A 49 17.54 -11.74 30.67
N THR A 50 18.62 -11.07 30.24
CA THR A 50 18.59 -10.19 29.07
C THR A 50 18.27 -10.95 27.78
N ILE A 51 18.89 -12.12 27.57
CA ILE A 51 18.59 -12.99 26.44
C ILE A 51 17.13 -13.47 26.48
N ASP A 52 16.65 -13.93 27.64
CA ASP A 52 15.28 -14.42 27.76
C ASP A 52 14.25 -13.33 27.46
N ALA A 53 14.52 -12.08 27.86
CA ALA A 53 13.70 -10.92 27.50
C ALA A 53 13.74 -10.62 25.99
N ALA A 54 14.93 -10.67 25.37
CA ALA A 54 15.09 -10.45 23.94
C ALA A 54 14.38 -11.54 23.12
N VAL A 55 14.48 -12.81 23.52
CA VAL A 55 13.78 -13.94 22.87
C VAL A 55 12.27 -13.75 22.94
N LYS A 56 11.72 -13.40 24.10
CA LYS A 56 10.28 -13.11 24.24
C LYS A 56 9.83 -11.98 23.31
N THR A 57 10.62 -10.92 23.22
CA THR A 57 10.33 -9.78 22.34
C THR A 57 10.34 -10.20 20.88
N ASN A 58 11.35 -10.98 20.45
CA ASN A 58 11.45 -11.46 19.08
C ASN A 58 10.31 -12.40 18.70
N VAL A 59 9.87 -13.29 19.62
CA VAL A 59 8.70 -14.15 19.38
C VAL A 59 7.44 -13.32 19.16
N ALA A 60 7.21 -12.29 19.99
CA ALA A 60 6.05 -11.42 19.83
C ALA A 60 6.09 -10.62 18.51
N LEU A 61 7.27 -10.15 18.10
CA LEU A 61 7.46 -9.47 16.82
C LEU A 61 7.23 -10.41 15.62
N ASP A 62 7.66 -11.65 15.70
CA ASP A 62 7.44 -12.66 14.65
C ASP A 62 5.95 -12.96 14.47
N GLU A 63 5.19 -13.07 15.56
CA GLU A 63 3.74 -13.23 15.51
C GLU A 63 3.03 -12.00 14.90
N ASP A 64 3.44 -10.78 15.27
CA ASP A 64 2.89 -9.54 14.69
C ASP A 64 3.18 -9.44 13.18
N LEU A 65 4.42 -9.76 12.77
CA LEU A 65 4.81 -9.79 11.36
C LEU A 65 3.95 -10.77 10.56
N LYS A 66 3.77 -11.99 11.08
CA LYS A 66 2.94 -13.02 10.43
C LYS A 66 1.48 -12.57 10.27
N ASN A 67 0.92 -11.92 11.29
CA ASN A 67 -0.45 -11.38 11.22
C ASN A 67 -0.55 -10.25 10.19
N ARG A 68 0.47 -9.39 10.11
CA ARG A 68 0.51 -8.29 9.14
C ARG A 68 0.67 -8.78 7.71
N GLU A 69 1.49 -9.81 7.48
CA GLU A 69 1.62 -10.46 6.18
C GLU A 69 0.31 -11.09 5.71
N ALA A 70 -0.39 -11.79 6.61
CA ALA A 70 -1.71 -12.36 6.29
C ALA A 70 -2.72 -11.26 5.91
N SER A 71 -2.79 -10.16 6.67
CA SER A 71 -3.67 -9.04 6.36
C SER A 71 -3.33 -8.35 5.04
N LEU A 72 -2.04 -8.25 4.69
CA LEU A 72 -1.60 -7.70 3.42
C LEU A 72 -1.96 -8.62 2.25
N ALA A 73 -1.82 -9.93 2.41
CA ALA A 73 -2.22 -10.91 1.40
C ALA A 73 -3.73 -10.81 1.11
N GLU A 74 -4.57 -10.74 2.15
CA GLU A 74 -6.02 -10.55 1.98
C GLU A 74 -6.36 -9.25 1.24
N LYS A 75 -5.70 -8.14 1.59
CA LYS A 75 -5.89 -6.85 0.92
C LYS A 75 -5.46 -6.89 -0.53
N GLN A 76 -4.36 -7.57 -0.84
CA GLN A 76 -3.88 -7.73 -2.21
C GLN A 76 -4.91 -8.50 -3.05
N THR A 77 -5.41 -9.64 -2.55
CA THR A 77 -6.44 -10.41 -3.25
C THR A 77 -7.73 -9.61 -3.45
N ALA A 78 -8.16 -8.84 -2.46
CA ALA A 78 -9.34 -7.97 -2.59
C ALA A 78 -9.12 -6.85 -3.62
N PHE A 79 -7.92 -6.29 -3.67
CA PHE A 79 -7.56 -5.26 -4.65
C PHE A 79 -7.51 -5.83 -6.07
N ASP A 80 -6.89 -7.00 -6.27
CA ASP A 80 -6.82 -7.66 -7.57
C ASP A 80 -8.24 -7.97 -8.09
N THR A 81 -9.10 -8.51 -7.22
CA THR A 81 -10.52 -8.76 -7.54
C THR A 81 -11.24 -7.47 -7.95
N TYR A 82 -11.03 -6.38 -7.21
CA TYR A 82 -11.64 -5.08 -7.52
C TYR A 82 -11.19 -4.55 -8.89
N VAL A 83 -9.91 -4.71 -9.23
CA VAL A 83 -9.36 -4.29 -10.53
C VAL A 83 -10.00 -5.10 -11.66
N ASP A 84 -10.08 -6.42 -11.51
CA ASP A 84 -10.70 -7.32 -12.50
C ASP A 84 -12.17 -6.96 -12.73
N GLU A 85 -12.96 -6.82 -11.66
CA GLU A 85 -14.38 -6.44 -11.74
C GLU A 85 -14.57 -5.06 -12.39
N THR A 86 -13.69 -4.11 -12.08
CA THR A 86 -13.73 -2.76 -12.65
C THR A 86 -13.41 -2.79 -14.14
N ASN A 87 -12.37 -3.53 -14.55
CA ASN A 87 -11.99 -3.68 -15.94
C ASN A 87 -13.13 -4.32 -16.75
N GLU A 88 -13.72 -5.42 -16.26
CA GLU A 88 -14.88 -6.03 -16.91
C GLU A 88 -16.06 -5.05 -17.07
N SER A 89 -16.30 -4.21 -16.05
CA SER A 89 -17.37 -3.21 -16.09
C SER A 89 -17.09 -2.13 -17.14
N LEU A 90 -15.82 -1.71 -17.25
CA LEU A 90 -15.38 -0.73 -18.25
C LEU A 90 -15.50 -1.29 -19.66
N GLU A 91 -15.03 -2.50 -19.92
CA GLU A 91 -15.17 -3.17 -21.22
C GLU A 91 -16.64 -3.26 -21.66
N LYS A 92 -17.55 -3.65 -20.75
CA LYS A 92 -19.00 -3.69 -21.03
C LYS A 92 -19.56 -2.31 -21.38
N ARG A 93 -19.10 -1.26 -20.69
CA ARG A 93 -19.53 0.12 -20.97
C ARG A 93 -18.98 0.64 -22.29
N GLU A 94 -17.72 0.34 -22.60
CA GLU A 94 -17.09 0.72 -23.86
C GLU A 94 -17.79 0.05 -25.04
N ALA A 95 -18.02 -1.27 -24.97
CA ALA A 95 -18.78 -1.99 -26.01
C ALA A 95 -20.20 -1.40 -26.21
N ALA A 96 -20.90 -1.07 -25.11
CA ALA A 96 -22.22 -0.45 -25.18
C ALA A 96 -22.19 0.98 -25.74
N LEU A 97 -21.09 1.72 -25.55
CA LEU A 97 -20.90 3.04 -26.15
C LEU A 97 -20.60 2.91 -27.64
N GLU A 98 -19.71 2.01 -28.04
CA GLU A 98 -19.40 1.73 -29.45
C GLU A 98 -20.65 1.34 -30.24
N GLU A 99 -21.53 0.49 -29.67
CA GLU A 99 -22.81 0.13 -30.30
C GLU A 99 -23.71 1.36 -30.49
N LYS A 100 -23.73 2.28 -29.52
CA LYS A 100 -24.53 3.52 -29.57
C LYS A 100 -23.94 4.57 -30.52
N THR A 101 -22.62 4.64 -30.67
CA THR A 101 -21.94 5.65 -31.49
C THR A 101 -21.70 5.17 -32.93
N GLY A 102 -21.51 3.87 -33.15
CA GLY A 102 -21.33 3.26 -34.48
C GLY A 102 -22.55 3.40 -35.39
N LYS A 103 -23.72 3.77 -34.84
CA LYS A 103 -24.97 3.99 -35.59
C LYS A 103 -25.29 5.45 -35.93
N LYS A 104 -24.37 6.40 -35.70
CA LYS A 104 -24.60 7.84 -35.96
C LYS A 104 -23.84 8.46 -37.13
N SER A 105 -23.34 7.67 -38.09
CA SER A 105 -23.12 8.21 -39.44
C SER A 105 -24.46 8.26 -40.19
N GLY A 106 -25.41 9.02 -39.65
CA GLY A 106 -26.57 9.42 -40.45
C GLY A 106 -26.05 10.30 -41.57
N GLU A 107 -26.46 10.00 -42.81
CA GLU A 107 -26.44 10.97 -43.90
C GLU A 107 -26.76 12.36 -43.35
N SER A 108 -25.98 13.37 -43.74
CA SER A 108 -26.27 14.75 -43.39
C SER A 108 -27.68 15.06 -43.91
N GLU A 109 -28.66 15.06 -43.00
CA GLU A 109 -30.00 15.55 -43.31
C GLU A 109 -29.87 17.03 -43.65
N PRO A 110 -30.47 17.49 -44.77
CA PRO A 110 -30.42 18.89 -45.14
C PRO A 110 -30.96 19.72 -43.98
N GLY A 111 -30.27 20.81 -43.66
CA GLY A 111 -30.68 21.63 -42.53
C GLY A 111 -32.03 22.30 -42.78
N LEU A 112 -32.80 22.49 -41.69
CA LEU A 112 -34.15 23.02 -41.76
C LEU A 112 -34.16 24.46 -42.26
N GLU A 113 -34.98 24.73 -43.27
CA GLU A 113 -35.30 26.08 -43.75
C GLU A 113 -36.45 26.66 -42.93
N PHE A 114 -36.38 27.95 -42.60
CA PHE A 114 -37.38 28.65 -41.82
C PHE A 114 -37.36 30.16 -42.09
N GLU A 115 -38.41 30.85 -41.67
CA GLU A 115 -38.52 32.31 -41.77
C GLU A 115 -38.38 32.92 -40.38
N PHE A 116 -37.60 33.99 -40.26
CA PHE A 116 -37.45 34.75 -39.02
C PHE A 116 -37.48 36.24 -39.34
N GLU A 117 -38.46 36.96 -38.78
CA GLU A 117 -38.68 38.39 -39.07
C GLU A 117 -38.80 38.69 -40.57
N GLU A 118 -39.64 37.91 -41.27
CA GLU A 118 -39.91 38.03 -42.72
C GLU A 118 -38.71 37.74 -43.64
N GLU A 119 -37.63 37.20 -43.07
CA GLU A 119 -36.39 36.91 -43.78
C GLU A 119 -36.12 35.39 -43.82
N PRO A 120 -35.69 34.81 -44.96
CA PRO A 120 -35.44 33.38 -45.05
C PRO A 120 -34.09 32.99 -44.44
N TYR A 121 -34.08 31.92 -43.65
CA TYR A 121 -32.89 31.33 -43.03
C TYR A 121 -32.89 29.81 -43.19
N LYS A 122 -31.71 29.21 -43.04
CA LYS A 122 -31.53 27.76 -43.04
C LYS A 122 -30.42 27.34 -42.10
N PHE A 123 -30.62 26.22 -41.40
CA PHE A 123 -29.52 25.55 -40.72
C PHE A 123 -28.52 24.99 -41.74
N THR A 124 -27.22 25.16 -41.54
CA THR A 124 -26.23 24.55 -42.43
C THR A 124 -26.40 23.03 -42.46
N ASP A 125 -26.10 22.37 -43.58
CA ASP A 125 -26.21 20.89 -43.66
C ASP A 125 -25.20 20.18 -42.72
N SER A 126 -24.19 20.91 -42.23
CA SER A 126 -23.25 20.45 -41.19
C SER A 126 -23.72 20.75 -39.77
N ALA A 127 -24.88 21.40 -39.57
CA ALA A 127 -25.39 21.72 -38.25
C ALA A 127 -25.81 20.43 -37.52
N PRO A 128 -25.44 20.27 -36.25
CA PRO A 128 -25.80 19.07 -35.50
C PRO A 128 -27.33 18.99 -35.29
N LYS A 129 -27.86 17.76 -35.22
CA LYS A 129 -29.30 17.51 -35.00
C LYS A 129 -29.81 18.07 -33.67
N LEU A 130 -28.93 18.09 -32.66
CA LEU A 130 -29.18 18.67 -31.34
C LEU A 130 -28.18 19.79 -31.10
N ILE A 131 -28.67 21.01 -30.93
CA ILE A 131 -27.90 22.21 -30.69
C ILE A 131 -28.07 22.58 -29.22
N THR A 132 -26.95 22.76 -28.51
CA THR A 132 -26.99 23.12 -27.09
C THR A 132 -27.02 24.63 -26.95
N VAL A 133 -28.10 25.15 -26.36
CA VAL A 133 -28.27 26.58 -26.05
C VAL A 133 -28.49 26.70 -24.55
N ASN A 134 -27.67 27.51 -23.86
CA ASN A 134 -27.72 27.72 -22.41
C ASN A 134 -27.70 26.40 -21.60
N GLY A 135 -26.90 25.41 -22.04
CA GLY A 135 -26.74 24.12 -21.37
C GLY A 135 -27.87 23.11 -21.59
N LYS A 136 -28.88 23.42 -22.41
CA LYS A 136 -29.95 22.49 -22.80
C LYS A 136 -29.89 22.18 -24.29
N ALA A 137 -30.10 20.92 -24.65
CA ALA A 137 -30.10 20.46 -26.04
C ALA A 137 -31.48 20.62 -26.68
N TYR A 138 -31.54 21.27 -27.85
CA TYR A 138 -32.75 21.51 -28.63
C TYR A 138 -32.58 20.99 -30.06
N SER A 139 -33.65 20.50 -30.67
CA SER A 139 -33.67 20.21 -32.12
C SER A 139 -33.84 21.49 -32.94
N GLN A 140 -33.48 21.45 -34.23
CA GLN A 140 -33.68 22.58 -35.15
C GLN A 140 -35.15 23.05 -35.16
N LYS A 141 -36.10 22.10 -35.18
CA LYS A 141 -37.54 22.40 -35.10
C LYS A 141 -37.92 23.14 -33.81
N GLN A 142 -37.41 22.68 -32.66
CA GLN A 142 -37.68 23.33 -31.38
C GLN A 142 -37.10 24.74 -31.28
N ILE A 143 -35.99 24.99 -31.98
CA ILE A 143 -35.36 26.30 -32.06
C ILE A 143 -36.19 27.24 -32.92
N VAL A 144 -36.65 26.82 -34.10
CA VAL A 144 -37.47 27.71 -34.97
C VAL A 144 -38.84 28.01 -34.38
N GLU A 145 -39.39 27.10 -33.56
CA GLU A 145 -40.64 27.32 -32.83
C GLU A 145 -40.48 28.26 -31.62
N ASN A 146 -39.24 28.61 -31.24
CA ASN A 146 -38.96 29.48 -30.10
C ASN A 146 -38.17 30.72 -30.54
N TYR A 147 -38.85 31.87 -30.54
CA TYR A 147 -38.29 33.14 -30.98
C TYR A 147 -36.97 33.50 -30.26
N ASP A 148 -36.88 33.33 -28.94
CA ASP A 148 -35.67 33.68 -28.18
C ASP A 148 -34.48 32.79 -28.54
N LEU A 149 -34.72 31.50 -28.79
CA LEU A 149 -33.67 30.56 -29.21
C LEU A 149 -33.20 30.86 -30.64
N ALA A 150 -34.15 31.13 -31.56
CA ALA A 150 -33.82 31.53 -32.93
C ALA A 150 -33.06 32.86 -32.95
N LEU A 151 -33.52 33.86 -32.19
CA LEU A 151 -32.87 35.16 -32.03
C LEU A 151 -31.46 35.02 -31.46
N GLN A 152 -31.26 34.16 -30.46
CA GLN A 152 -29.94 33.95 -29.85
C GLN A 152 -28.94 33.39 -30.87
N LEU A 153 -29.37 32.48 -31.76
CA LEU A 153 -28.49 31.94 -32.80
C LEU A 153 -28.26 32.91 -33.95
N ILE A 154 -29.30 33.60 -34.43
CA ILE A 154 -29.21 34.57 -35.53
C ILE A 154 -28.46 35.83 -35.09
N GLY A 155 -28.91 36.46 -34.01
CA GLY A 155 -28.28 37.64 -33.42
C GLY A 155 -26.87 37.36 -32.89
N GLY A 156 -26.63 36.14 -32.42
CA GLY A 156 -25.30 35.65 -32.03
C GLY A 156 -24.38 35.30 -33.20
N LYS A 157 -24.84 35.44 -34.45
CA LYS A 157 -24.09 35.10 -35.68
C LYS A 157 -23.54 33.67 -35.66
N SER A 158 -24.33 32.74 -35.16
CA SER A 158 -23.96 31.33 -35.10
C SER A 158 -23.64 30.81 -36.50
N SER A 159 -22.51 30.10 -36.64
CA SER A 159 -22.14 29.45 -37.90
C SER A 159 -23.09 28.32 -38.30
N LEU A 160 -24.03 27.96 -37.42
CA LEU A 160 -25.00 26.89 -37.65
C LEU A 160 -26.18 27.32 -38.52
N ILE A 161 -26.39 28.63 -38.72
CA ILE A 161 -27.51 29.18 -39.48
C ILE A 161 -26.97 30.18 -40.51
N ILE A 162 -27.50 30.12 -41.72
CA ILE A 162 -27.21 31.05 -42.82
C ILE A 162 -28.50 31.72 -43.27
N LYS A 163 -28.42 33.00 -43.65
CA LYS A 163 -29.50 33.69 -44.34
C LYS A 163 -29.53 33.21 -45.79
N ILE A 164 -30.71 32.81 -46.27
CA ILE A 164 -30.90 32.46 -47.68
C ILE A 164 -31.57 33.66 -48.36
N SER A 165 -30.93 34.16 -49.42
CA SER A 165 -31.45 35.26 -50.26
C SER A 165 -32.27 34.75 -51.42
#